data_AF-C4WTK8-F1
#
_entry.id   AF-C4WTK8-F1
#
_cell.length_a   1.000
_cell.length_b   1.000
_cell.length_c   1.000
_cell.angle_alpha   90.00
_cell.angle_beta   90.00
_cell.angle_gamma   90.00
#
_symmetry.space_group_name_H-M   'P 1'
#
loop_
_entity.id
_entity.type
_entity.pdbx_description
1 polymer ?
#
loop_
_entity_poly.entity_id
_entity_poly.type
_entity_poly.pdbx_seq_one_letter_code
_entity_poly.pdbx_strand_id
1 'polypeptide(L)'
;MLNVKSLPSFVGRLATSNATLNTRSLSSLRQAEVDAFHEHSGLHKINTTSKNPIDIFSKWYSEHMAANGSMTSAKAFSLATVSNTGKVSCRSLILRRLDEDGFVMMTDGRSRKSKDLAENPQASMLFFVVRPNIR
;
A
#
# COMPACT_ATOMS: atom_id res chain seq x y z
N MET A 1 -27.66 18.60 -27.35
CA MET A 1 -29.07 18.40 -26.95
C MET A 1 -29.39 16.91 -27.11
N LEU A 2 -30.03 16.33 -26.08
CA LEU A 2 -30.26 14.91 -25.82
C LEU A 2 -30.86 14.11 -26.99
N ASN A 3 -30.49 12.83 -27.17
CA ASN A 3 -31.31 11.73 -26.65
C ASN A 3 -30.65 10.34 -26.81
N VAL A 4 -30.94 9.51 -25.80
CA VAL A 4 -30.60 8.11 -25.55
C VAL A 4 -31.38 7.15 -26.47
N LYS A 5 -30.81 5.98 -26.78
CA LYS A 5 -31.52 4.68 -26.90
C LYS A 5 -30.54 3.51 -27.04
N SER A 6 -30.44 2.70 -25.99
CA SER A 6 -30.85 1.28 -25.93
C SER A 6 -29.95 0.29 -26.68
N LEU A 7 -29.25 -0.53 -25.88
CA LEU A 7 -28.61 -1.78 -26.30
C LEU A 7 -29.59 -2.65 -27.10
N PRO A 8 -29.07 -3.47 -28.02
CA PRO A 8 -29.35 -4.89 -27.84
C PRO A 8 -28.15 -5.80 -28.11
N SER A 9 -28.06 -6.81 -27.24
CA SER A 9 -27.58 -8.17 -27.51
C SER A 9 -26.24 -8.35 -28.24
N PHE A 10 -25.27 -8.80 -27.45
CA PHE A 10 -24.11 -9.57 -27.89
C PHE A 10 -24.57 -10.80 -28.70
N VAL A 11 -24.35 -10.78 -30.02
CA VAL A 11 -24.34 -11.99 -30.86
C VAL A 11 -23.04 -11.96 -31.65
N GLY A 12 -21.96 -12.38 -31.01
CA GLY A 12 -20.70 -12.69 -31.68
C GLY A 12 -20.87 -14.00 -32.44
N ARG A 13 -21.02 -13.90 -33.77
CA ARG A 13 -21.05 -15.05 -34.68
C ARG A 13 -19.66 -15.71 -34.67
N LEU A 14 -19.53 -16.95 -34.19
CA LEU A 14 -18.31 -17.72 -34.40
C LEU A 14 -18.19 -18.05 -35.89
N ALA A 15 -17.33 -17.31 -36.60
CA ALA A 15 -16.82 -17.75 -37.88
C ALA A 15 -15.59 -18.62 -37.62
N THR A 16 -15.70 -19.91 -37.94
CA THR A 16 -14.56 -20.83 -38.00
C THR A 16 -13.68 -20.44 -39.18
N SER A 17 -12.77 -19.50 -38.95
CA SER A 17 -11.59 -19.32 -39.80
C SER A 17 -10.47 -20.14 -39.17
N ASN A 18 -10.04 -21.19 -39.85
CA ASN A 18 -8.80 -21.90 -39.54
C ASN A 18 -7.61 -20.98 -39.88
N ALA A 19 -7.42 -19.95 -39.08
CA ALA A 19 -6.21 -19.16 -39.08
C ALA A 19 -5.16 -19.94 -38.27
N THR A 20 -4.20 -20.53 -38.97
CA THR A 20 -3.02 -21.14 -38.38
C THR A 20 -2.27 -20.06 -37.58
N LEU A 21 -2.48 -20.02 -36.27
CA LEU A 21 -1.81 -19.08 -35.38
C LEU A 21 -0.32 -19.43 -35.33
N ASN A 22 0.49 -18.64 -36.03
CA ASN A 22 1.94 -18.74 -35.98
C ASN A 22 2.40 -18.35 -34.57
N THR A 23 2.95 -19.30 -33.81
CA THR A 23 3.30 -19.17 -32.39
C THR A 23 4.37 -18.12 -32.09
N ARG A 24 5.01 -17.56 -33.13
CA ARG A 24 5.99 -16.46 -33.00
C ARG A 24 5.39 -15.10 -32.66
N SER A 25 4.08 -14.91 -32.82
CA SER A 25 3.39 -13.64 -32.55
C SER A 25 2.41 -13.71 -31.36
N LEU A 26 2.67 -14.57 -30.39
CA LEU A 26 1.87 -14.62 -29.14
C LEU A 26 2.49 -13.81 -28.01
N SER A 27 3.79 -13.50 -28.06
CA SER A 27 4.45 -12.65 -27.05
C SER A 27 4.00 -11.19 -27.17
N SER A 28 3.89 -10.67 -28.39
CA SER A 28 3.42 -9.30 -28.67
C SER A 28 1.93 -9.11 -28.42
N LEU A 29 1.09 -10.11 -28.71
CA LEU A 29 -0.33 -10.07 -28.40
C LEU A 29 -0.60 -10.21 -26.90
N ARG A 30 0.18 -11.04 -26.19
CA ARG A 30 0.11 -11.11 -24.72
C ARG A 30 0.56 -9.80 -24.07
N GLN A 31 1.58 -9.16 -24.62
CA GLN A 31 2.03 -7.84 -24.15
C GLN A 31 0.95 -6.77 -24.41
N ALA A 32 0.32 -6.77 -25.59
CA ALA A 32 -0.74 -5.84 -25.93
C ALA A 32 -2.06 -6.09 -25.15
N GLU A 33 -2.40 -7.34 -24.83
CA GLU A 33 -3.56 -7.68 -23.97
C GLU A 33 -3.29 -7.30 -22.50
N VAL A 34 -2.06 -7.44 -22.02
CA VAL A 34 -1.64 -6.97 -20.69
C VAL A 34 -1.75 -5.43 -20.60
N ASP A 35 -1.43 -4.72 -21.68
CA ASP A 35 -1.49 -3.25 -21.70
C ASP A 35 -2.93 -2.71 -21.85
N ALA A 36 -3.85 -3.46 -22.47
CA ALA A 36 -5.19 -2.98 -22.85
C ALA A 36 -6.26 -3.07 -21.74
N PHE A 37 -6.03 -3.80 -20.64
CA PHE A 37 -7.00 -3.97 -19.55
C PHE A 37 -6.42 -3.64 -18.17
N HIS A 38 -5.60 -2.59 -18.08
CA HIS A 38 -5.32 -1.98 -16.78
C HIS A 38 -6.50 -1.10 -16.35
N GLU A 39 -7.52 -1.72 -15.75
CA GLU A 39 -8.25 -1.02 -14.69
C GLU A 39 -7.19 -0.49 -13.72
N HIS A 40 -7.12 0.84 -13.58
CA HIS A 40 -6.22 1.45 -12.61
C HIS A 40 -6.74 1.09 -11.21
N SER A 41 -6.33 -0.07 -10.71
CA SER A 41 -6.69 -0.56 -9.37
C SER A 41 -6.22 0.37 -8.25
N GLY A 42 -5.42 1.38 -8.57
CA GLY A 42 -4.75 2.25 -7.60
C GLY A 42 -3.63 1.54 -6.83
N LEU A 43 -3.37 0.25 -7.12
CA LEU A 43 -2.31 -0.52 -6.51
C LEU A 43 -1.00 -0.30 -7.26
N HIS A 44 0.01 0.15 -6.53
CA HIS A 44 1.35 0.29 -7.07
C HIS A 44 2.15 -1.00 -6.84
N LYS A 45 2.74 -1.53 -7.93
CA LYS A 45 3.74 -2.59 -7.81
C LYS A 45 4.96 -2.02 -7.09
N ILE A 46 5.43 -2.71 -6.05
CA ILE A 46 6.70 -2.39 -5.41
C ILE A 46 7.82 -2.68 -6.40
N ASN A 47 8.44 -1.64 -6.94
CA ASN A 47 9.60 -1.75 -7.83
C ASN A 47 10.85 -1.26 -7.09
N THR A 48 11.51 -2.17 -6.39
CA THR A 48 12.72 -1.89 -5.59
C THR A 48 13.76 -2.99 -5.78
N THR A 49 15.03 -2.61 -5.77
CA THR A 49 16.18 -3.54 -5.84
C THR A 49 16.68 -3.93 -4.45
N SER A 50 16.36 -3.15 -3.41
CA SER A 50 16.76 -3.50 -2.03
C SER A 50 15.93 -4.67 -1.52
N LYS A 51 16.60 -5.59 -0.83
CA LYS A 51 15.97 -6.71 -0.12
C LYS A 51 15.70 -6.39 1.35
N ASN A 52 16.22 -5.28 1.86
CA ASN A 52 16.04 -4.87 3.24
C ASN A 52 14.71 -4.09 3.38
N PRO A 53 13.74 -4.57 4.18
CA PRO A 53 12.48 -3.87 4.38
C PRO A 53 12.65 -2.47 5.00
N ILE A 54 13.70 -2.25 5.80
CA ILE A 54 13.99 -0.94 6.40
C ILE A 54 14.39 0.08 5.33
N ASP A 55 15.20 -0.31 4.34
CA ASP A 55 15.56 0.58 3.22
C ASP A 55 14.33 0.95 2.39
N ILE A 56 13.46 -0.04 2.12
CA ILE A 56 12.23 0.16 1.36
C ILE A 56 11.33 1.16 2.10
N PHE A 57 11.13 0.95 3.41
CA PHE A 57 10.36 1.88 4.23
C PHE A 57 11.01 3.26 4.28
N SER A 58 12.33 3.36 4.47
CA SER A 58 13.05 4.62 4.55
C SER A 58 12.82 5.45 3.29
N LYS A 59 12.91 4.82 2.11
CA LYS A 59 12.62 5.48 0.83
C LYS A 59 11.18 6.03 0.79
N TRP A 60 10.19 5.19 1.08
CA TRP A 60 8.78 5.61 1.06
C TRP A 60 8.46 6.69 2.08
N TYR A 61 9.07 6.59 3.27
CA TYR A 61 8.90 7.57 4.33
C TYR A 61 9.51 8.92 3.94
N SER A 62 10.71 8.93 3.34
CA SER A 62 11.32 10.15 2.80
C SER A 62 10.47 10.80 1.70
N GLU A 63 9.92 10.02 0.77
CA GLU A 63 9.00 10.51 -0.26
C GLU A 63 7.71 11.10 0.36
N HIS A 64 7.15 10.41 1.35
CA HIS A 64 5.97 10.88 2.08
C HIS A 64 6.22 12.20 2.82
N MET A 65 7.36 12.32 3.52
CA MET A 65 7.77 13.56 4.21
C MET A 65 8.00 14.71 3.21
N ALA A 66 8.62 14.44 2.07
CA ALA A 66 8.84 15.46 1.03
C ALA A 66 7.52 16.01 0.49
N ALA A 67 6.51 15.14 0.30
CA ALA A 67 5.21 15.54 -0.22
C ALA A 67 4.33 16.27 0.81
N ASN A 68 4.39 15.88 2.10
CA ASN A 68 3.51 16.41 3.14
C ASN A 68 4.16 17.48 4.03
N GLY A 69 5.44 17.78 3.77
CA GLY A 69 6.24 18.65 4.63
C GLY A 69 6.51 18.05 6.00
N SER A 70 7.07 18.86 6.91
CA SER A 70 7.38 18.46 8.28
C SER A 70 6.17 18.48 9.23
N MET A 71 4.97 18.20 8.72
CA MET A 71 3.76 18.13 9.54
C MET A 71 3.88 17.00 10.56
N THR A 72 3.59 17.28 11.83
CA THR A 72 3.62 16.27 12.90
C THR A 72 2.72 15.08 12.59
N SER A 73 1.58 15.31 11.93
CA SER A 73 0.66 14.26 11.51
C SER A 73 1.25 13.30 10.47
N ALA A 74 2.18 13.74 9.63
CA ALA A 74 2.83 12.88 8.64
C ALA A 74 3.73 11.82 9.30
N LYS A 75 4.28 12.16 10.48
CA LYS A 75 5.11 11.26 11.28
C LYS A 75 4.29 10.31 12.16
N ALA A 76 2.96 10.43 12.13
CA ALA A 76 2.08 9.67 13.00
C ALA A 76 1.83 8.25 12.49
N PHE A 77 1.70 7.31 13.42
CA PHE A 77 1.34 5.93 13.15
C PHE A 77 0.43 5.39 14.25
N SER A 78 -0.36 4.38 13.94
CA SER A 78 -1.16 3.63 14.92
C SER A 78 -0.35 2.49 15.50
N LEU A 79 -0.30 2.39 16.83
CA LEU A 79 0.34 1.29 17.56
C LEU A 79 -0.71 0.44 18.27
N ALA A 80 -0.74 -0.86 17.98
CA ALA A 80 -1.50 -1.84 18.73
C ALA A 80 -0.60 -2.61 19.72
N THR A 81 -1.06 -2.76 20.95
CA THR A 81 -0.42 -3.54 22.03
C THR A 81 -1.44 -4.48 22.65
N VAL A 82 -0.98 -5.53 23.32
CA VAL A 82 -1.83 -6.53 23.97
C VAL A 82 -1.37 -6.73 25.41
N SER A 83 -2.28 -6.62 26.37
CA SER A 83 -1.99 -6.91 27.78
C SER A 83 -1.70 -8.40 28.00
N ASN A 84 -1.15 -8.75 29.16
CA ASN A 84 -0.97 -10.16 29.57
C ASN A 84 -2.27 -11.00 29.56
N THR A 85 -3.44 -10.36 29.71
CA THR A 85 -4.76 -10.99 29.64
C THR A 85 -5.33 -11.08 28.22
N GLY A 86 -4.56 -10.71 27.20
CA GLY A 86 -5.00 -10.77 25.79
C GLY A 86 -5.86 -9.58 25.34
N LYS A 87 -5.99 -8.52 26.17
CA LYS A 87 -6.78 -7.35 25.79
C LYS A 87 -5.99 -6.44 24.87
N VAL A 88 -6.48 -6.27 23.65
CA VAL A 88 -5.89 -5.38 22.65
C VAL A 88 -6.23 -3.93 22.96
N SER A 89 -5.27 -3.03 22.73
CA SER A 89 -5.49 -1.59 22.75
C SER A 89 -4.70 -0.90 21.64
N CYS A 90 -5.24 0.19 21.07
CA CYS A 90 -4.65 0.91 19.93
C CYS A 90 -4.66 2.43 20.16
N ARG A 91 -3.67 3.16 19.62
CA ARG A 91 -3.52 4.62 19.72
C ARG A 91 -2.54 5.15 18.68
N SER A 92 -2.62 6.44 18.37
CA SER A 92 -1.64 7.13 17.55
C SER A 92 -0.38 7.52 18.35
N LEU A 93 0.77 7.38 17.74
CA LEU A 93 2.08 7.83 18.23
C LEU A 93 2.85 8.49 17.09
N ILE A 94 3.98 9.13 17.43
CA ILE A 94 4.84 9.81 16.46
C ILE A 94 6.15 9.04 16.32
N LEU A 95 6.56 8.79 15.07
CA LEU A 95 7.86 8.23 14.75
C LEU A 95 8.93 9.30 15.00
N ARG A 96 9.84 9.04 15.94
CA ARG A 96 10.89 10.00 16.28
C ARG A 96 12.06 9.88 15.32
N ARG A 97 12.48 8.64 15.06
CA ARG A 97 13.64 8.29 14.23
C ARG A 97 13.44 6.88 13.64
N LEU A 98 14.11 6.63 12.52
CA LEU A 98 14.26 5.32 11.91
C LEU A 98 15.75 5.01 11.93
N ASP A 99 16.13 3.92 12.59
CA ASP A 99 17.51 3.45 12.71
C ASP A 99 17.67 2.14 11.92
N GLU A 100 18.90 1.65 11.78
CA GLU A 100 19.19 0.37 11.11
C GLU A 100 18.46 -0.81 11.79
N ASP A 101 18.30 -0.72 13.12
CA ASP A 101 17.61 -1.73 13.94
C ASP A 101 16.07 -1.56 13.97
N GLY A 102 15.53 -0.51 13.35
CA GLY A 102 14.09 -0.32 13.18
C GLY A 102 13.53 1.02 13.66
N PHE A 103 12.32 0.98 14.21
CA PHE A 103 11.48 2.17 14.42
C PHE A 103 11.58 2.69 15.86
N VAL A 104 11.96 3.96 16.02
CA VAL A 104 12.12 4.59 17.34
C VAL A 104 10.96 5.54 17.65
N MET A 105 10.29 5.27 18.77
CA MET A 105 9.22 6.10 19.34
C MET A 105 9.50 6.40 20.81
N MET A 106 8.92 7.49 21.32
CA MET A 106 9.01 7.87 22.73
C MET A 106 7.62 7.87 23.37
N THR A 107 7.51 7.41 24.61
CA THR A 107 6.24 7.43 25.35
C THR A 107 6.48 7.48 26.87
N ASP A 108 5.44 7.81 27.64
CA ASP A 108 5.51 7.79 29.11
C ASP A 108 5.53 6.34 29.63
N GLY A 109 6.54 5.99 30.42
CA GLY A 109 6.73 4.65 31.00
C GLY A 109 5.61 4.22 31.96
N ARG A 110 4.81 5.15 32.49
CA ARG A 110 3.65 4.85 33.34
C ARG A 110 2.40 4.49 32.53
N SER A 111 2.44 4.69 31.22
CA SER A 111 1.29 4.52 30.35
C SER A 111 0.91 3.06 30.16
N ARG A 112 -0.36 2.80 29.78
CA ARG A 112 -0.86 1.44 29.56
C ARG A 112 -0.03 0.67 28.53
N LYS A 113 0.30 1.29 27.39
CA LYS A 113 1.10 0.63 26.34
C LYS A 113 2.50 0.24 26.82
N SER A 114 3.10 1.00 27.74
CA SER A 114 4.42 0.67 28.29
C SER A 114 4.33 -0.53 29.23
N LYS A 115 3.25 -0.64 30.01
CA LYS A 115 2.97 -1.83 30.81
C LYS A 115 2.72 -3.05 29.91
N ASP A 116 1.87 -2.90 28.89
CA ASP A 116 1.59 -3.96 27.91
C ASP A 116 2.90 -4.45 27.25
N LEU A 117 3.78 -3.52 26.81
CA LEU A 117 5.06 -3.86 26.16
C LEU A 117 6.10 -4.48 27.10
N ALA A 118 6.07 -4.13 28.38
CA ALA A 118 6.95 -4.73 29.39
C ALA A 118 6.55 -6.19 29.69
N GLU A 119 5.25 -6.49 29.65
CA GLU A 119 4.72 -7.84 29.85
C GLU A 119 4.74 -8.68 28.57
N ASN A 120 4.50 -8.04 27.42
CA ASN A 120 4.47 -8.65 26.09
C ASN A 120 5.15 -7.74 25.06
N PRO A 121 6.40 -8.03 24.65
CA PRO A 121 7.17 -7.17 23.75
C PRO A 121 6.70 -7.22 22.28
N GLN A 122 5.51 -7.78 22.00
CA GLN A 122 4.91 -7.83 20.67
C GLN A 122 3.98 -6.63 20.44
N ALA A 123 4.11 -6.00 19.27
CA ALA A 123 3.26 -4.90 18.85
C ALA A 123 3.04 -4.92 17.34
N SER A 124 1.99 -4.21 16.90
CA SER A 124 1.75 -3.95 15.49
C SER A 124 1.68 -2.45 15.23
N MET A 125 2.25 -2.02 14.11
CA MET A 125 2.35 -0.63 13.72
C MET A 125 1.79 -0.43 12.31
N LEU A 126 1.01 0.64 12.13
CA LEU A 126 0.43 1.02 10.84
C LEU A 126 0.65 2.50 10.56
N PHE A 127 1.27 2.80 9.41
CA PHE A 127 1.26 4.13 8.82
C PHE A 127 0.12 4.24 7.82
N PHE A 128 -0.72 5.26 7.99
CA PHE A 128 -1.73 5.61 6.99
C PHE A 128 -1.21 6.77 6.15
N VAL A 129 -0.79 6.46 4.93
CA VAL A 129 -0.19 7.43 4.01
C VAL A 129 -1.24 7.94 3.04
N VAL A 130 -1.50 9.24 3.08
CA VAL A 130 -2.39 9.93 2.14
C VAL A 130 -1.53 10.74 1.18
N ARG A 131 -1.85 10.71 -0.11
CA ARG A 131 -1.26 11.66 -1.07
C ARG A 131 -1.92 13.02 -0.89
N PRO A 132 -1.15 14.09 -0.67
CA PRO A 132 -1.72 15.43 -0.62
C PRO A 132 -2.32 15.78 -1.99
N ASN A 133 -3.53 16.33 -2.00
CA ASN A 133 -4.11 16.89 -3.21
C ASN A 133 -3.33 18.16 -3.56
N ILE A 134 -2.48 18.07 -4.58
CA ILE A 134 -1.88 19.25 -5.20
C ILE A 134 -3.04 19.95 -5.92
N ARG A 135 -3.44 21.12 -5.40
CA ARG A 135 -4.40 22.00 -6.08
C ARG A 135 -3.72 22.79 -7.17
#